data_AF-A0A484MFG9-F1
#
_entry.id   AF-A0A484MFG9-F1
#
_cell.length_a   1.000
_cell.length_b   1.000
_cell.length_c   1.000
_cell.angle_alpha   90.00
_cell.angle_beta   90.00
_cell.angle_gamma   90.00
#
_symmetry.space_group_name_H-M   'P 1'
#
loop_
_entity.id
_entity.type
_entity.pdbx_description
1 polymer ?
#
loop_
_entity_poly.entity_id
_entity_poly.type
_entity_poly.pdbx_seq_one_letter_code
_entity_poly.pdbx_strand_id
1 'polypeptide(L)'
;MNPDGFETRRRVNANNIDLNRDFPDQFFPVNDDLGSRQPETKAIMSWMEEIHFTASASLHGGALVANFPWDGTQNKKKYYFACPDDETFRYMANIYSHNHHNMSLSQEFPEGITNGAYWYPIYGGMQDWNYIHAGCFELTLEISDDKWPNATEVRFKFESSSIWIATLIAYMNMLIQ
;
A
#
# COMPACT_ATOMS: atom_id res chain seq x y z
N MET A 1 -7.28 -8.93 -4.72
CA MET A 1 -5.94 -9.30 -5.22
C MET A 1 -5.61 -10.77 -4.95
N ASN A 2 -5.70 -11.29 -3.71
CA ASN A 2 -5.28 -12.67 -3.39
C ASN A 2 -6.43 -13.53 -2.79
N PRO A 3 -7.39 -14.03 -3.60
CA PRO A 3 -8.47 -14.87 -3.09
C PRO A 3 -7.99 -16.23 -2.58
N ASP A 4 -6.99 -16.85 -3.22
CA ASP A 4 -6.48 -18.17 -2.81
C ASP A 4 -5.79 -18.14 -1.44
N GLY A 5 -5.00 -17.09 -1.20
CA GLY A 5 -4.43 -16.81 0.12
C GLY A 5 -5.51 -16.52 1.16
N PHE A 6 -6.58 -15.82 0.78
CA PHE A 6 -7.70 -15.55 1.68
C PHE A 6 -8.39 -16.83 2.18
N GLU A 7 -8.80 -17.71 1.25
CA GLU A 7 -9.48 -18.97 1.57
C GLU A 7 -8.63 -19.89 2.48
N THR A 8 -7.31 -19.84 2.32
CA THR A 8 -6.38 -20.66 3.12
C THR A 8 -5.84 -19.95 4.36
N ARG A 9 -6.26 -18.70 4.63
CA ARG A 9 -5.74 -17.82 5.68
C ARG A 9 -4.21 -17.64 5.64
N ARG A 10 -3.68 -17.44 4.43
CA ARG A 10 -2.25 -17.26 4.17
C ARG A 10 -1.97 -15.90 3.53
N ARG A 11 -0.78 -15.38 3.83
CA ARG A 11 -0.27 -14.14 3.21
C ARG A 11 0.04 -14.32 1.71
N VAL A 12 0.67 -15.44 1.39
CA VAL A 12 1.13 -15.78 0.04
C VAL A 12 -0.02 -16.30 -0.84
N ASN A 13 0.15 -16.27 -2.15
CA ASN A 13 -0.81 -16.86 -3.09
C ASN A 13 -0.72 -18.40 -3.12
N ALA A 14 -1.49 -19.05 -4.01
CA ALA A 14 -1.51 -20.51 -4.17
C ALA A 14 -0.14 -21.14 -4.46
N ASN A 15 0.75 -20.39 -5.13
CA ASN A 15 2.12 -20.82 -5.47
C ASN A 15 3.15 -20.49 -4.38
N ASN A 16 2.69 -20.06 -3.20
CA ASN A 16 3.55 -19.72 -2.06
C ASN A 16 4.44 -18.49 -2.31
N ILE A 17 4.00 -17.58 -3.17
CA ILE A 17 4.68 -16.31 -3.48
C ILE A 17 4.00 -15.15 -2.75
N ASP A 18 4.80 -14.24 -2.19
CA ASP A 18 4.31 -12.99 -1.62
C ASP A 18 4.07 -11.99 -2.76
N LEU A 19 2.81 -11.71 -3.07
CA LEU A 19 2.44 -10.82 -4.18
C LEU A 19 2.96 -9.39 -3.99
N ASN A 20 3.16 -8.93 -2.75
CA ASN A 20 3.78 -7.62 -2.50
C ASN A 20 5.32 -7.67 -2.55
N ARG A 21 5.88 -8.72 -3.18
CA ARG A 21 7.30 -8.89 -3.52
C ARG A 21 7.48 -9.39 -4.96
N ASP A 22 6.42 -9.36 -5.77
CA ASP A 22 6.36 -9.99 -7.10
C ASP A 22 6.32 -8.96 -8.25
N PHE A 23 6.24 -7.66 -7.93
CA PHE A 23 6.36 -6.59 -8.93
C PHE A 23 7.84 -6.32 -9.29
N PRO A 24 8.12 -5.75 -10.47
CA PRO A 24 9.43 -5.19 -10.79
C PRO A 24 9.85 -4.12 -9.79
N ASP A 25 11.14 -4.10 -9.46
CA ASP A 25 11.71 -3.17 -8.48
C ASP A 25 12.69 -2.18 -9.14
N GLN A 26 12.74 -0.96 -8.61
CA GLN A 26 13.59 0.11 -9.15
C GLN A 26 15.07 -0.06 -8.85
N PHE A 27 15.45 -0.77 -7.79
CA PHE A 27 16.84 -0.90 -7.35
C PHE A 27 17.44 -2.25 -7.73
N PHE A 28 16.61 -3.30 -7.77
CA PHE A 28 17.06 -4.66 -8.01
C PHE A 28 16.28 -5.27 -9.17
N PRO A 29 16.96 -5.96 -10.11
CA PRO A 29 16.30 -6.64 -11.21
C PRO A 29 15.63 -7.94 -10.71
N VAL A 30 14.63 -7.79 -9.84
CA VAL A 30 13.81 -8.86 -9.29
C VAL A 30 12.46 -8.85 -9.98
N ASN A 31 11.96 -10.03 -10.34
CA ASN A 31 10.69 -10.21 -11.03
C ASN A 31 10.59 -9.44 -12.36
N ASP A 32 11.70 -9.15 -13.04
CA ASP A 32 11.70 -8.51 -14.37
C ASP A 32 11.17 -9.45 -15.47
N ASP A 33 11.27 -10.76 -15.26
CA ASP A 33 10.73 -11.76 -16.18
C ASP A 33 9.20 -11.84 -16.06
N LEU A 34 8.52 -11.44 -17.14
CA LEU A 34 7.07 -11.58 -17.30
C LEU A 34 6.60 -13.04 -17.19
N GLY A 35 7.44 -14.02 -17.58
CA GLY A 35 7.11 -15.43 -17.49
C GLY A 35 6.94 -15.90 -16.05
N SER A 36 7.81 -15.45 -15.15
CA SER A 36 7.87 -15.89 -13.76
C SER A 36 6.88 -15.21 -12.80
N ARG A 37 6.29 -14.06 -13.18
CA ARG A 37 5.32 -13.34 -12.33
C ARG A 37 4.06 -14.17 -12.08
N GLN A 38 3.42 -13.92 -10.95
CA GLN A 38 2.15 -14.54 -10.59
C GLN A 38 0.99 -13.98 -11.43
N PRO A 39 -0.05 -14.80 -11.71
CA PRO A 39 -1.19 -14.34 -12.50
C PRO A 39 -1.90 -13.13 -11.88
N GLU A 40 -1.94 -13.02 -10.55
CA GLU A 40 -2.53 -11.89 -9.84
C GLU A 40 -1.76 -10.59 -10.09
N THR A 41 -0.42 -10.65 -10.03
CA THR A 41 0.46 -9.52 -10.33
C THR A 41 0.26 -9.06 -11.78
N LYS A 42 0.26 -9.98 -12.74
CA LYS A 42 0.02 -9.67 -14.17
C LYS A 42 -1.34 -9.02 -14.38
N ALA A 43 -2.38 -9.51 -13.72
CA ALA A 43 -3.72 -8.96 -13.83
C ALA A 43 -3.78 -7.51 -13.35
N ILE A 44 -3.13 -7.18 -12.22
CA ILE A 44 -3.03 -5.79 -11.75
C ILE A 44 -2.23 -4.93 -12.72
N MET A 45 -1.07 -5.39 -13.19
CA MET A 45 -0.26 -4.64 -14.15
C MET A 45 -1.05 -4.31 -15.43
N SER A 46 -1.72 -5.30 -16.00
CA SER A 46 -2.58 -5.10 -17.18
C SER A 46 -3.74 -4.14 -16.92
N TRP A 47 -4.35 -4.21 -15.73
CA TRP A 47 -5.45 -3.31 -15.37
C TRP A 47 -4.99 -1.85 -15.25
N MET A 48 -3.81 -1.61 -14.66
CA MET A 48 -3.21 -0.28 -14.53
C MET A 48 -2.73 0.29 -15.88
N GLU A 49 -2.40 -0.57 -16.84
CA GLU A 49 -2.10 -0.17 -18.22
C GLU A 49 -3.38 0.17 -19.02
N GLU A 50 -4.47 -0.56 -18.78
CA GLU A 50 -5.75 -0.35 -19.46
C GLU A 50 -6.48 0.90 -18.95
N ILE A 51 -6.40 1.17 -17.64
CA ILE A 51 -7.03 2.31 -16.99
C ILE A 51 -5.96 3.14 -16.29
N HIS A 52 -5.80 4.38 -16.76
CA HIS A 52 -4.88 5.34 -16.14
C HIS A 52 -5.46 5.89 -14.84
N PHE A 53 -5.23 5.17 -13.75
CA PHE A 53 -5.55 5.63 -12.41
C PHE A 53 -4.61 6.73 -11.97
N THR A 54 -5.18 7.75 -11.34
CA THR A 54 -4.40 8.88 -10.83
C THR A 54 -3.90 8.64 -9.41
N ALA A 55 -4.72 7.99 -8.59
CA ALA A 55 -4.38 7.65 -7.22
C ALA A 55 -5.10 6.36 -6.80
N SER A 56 -4.47 5.60 -5.90
CA SER A 56 -4.98 4.34 -5.39
C SER A 56 -4.59 4.13 -3.93
N ALA A 57 -5.16 3.10 -3.31
CA ALA A 57 -4.71 2.63 -2.01
C ALA A 57 -4.83 1.11 -1.94
N SER A 58 -3.79 0.46 -1.44
CA SER A 58 -3.80 -0.96 -1.11
C SER A 58 -4.10 -1.14 0.38
N LEU A 59 -4.93 -2.12 0.74
CA LEU A 59 -5.33 -2.36 2.13
C LEU A 59 -4.60 -3.58 2.69
N HIS A 60 -3.92 -3.36 3.82
CA HIS A 60 -3.10 -4.34 4.51
C HIS A 60 -3.50 -4.46 6.00
N GLY A 61 -3.03 -5.51 6.65
CA GLY A 61 -3.18 -5.70 8.09
C GLY A 61 -1.88 -6.20 8.72
N GLY A 62 -1.75 -5.94 10.02
CA GLY A 62 -0.56 -6.20 10.83
C GLY A 62 -0.02 -4.97 11.53
N ALA A 63 -0.54 -3.78 11.22
CA ALA A 63 -0.26 -2.51 11.89
C ALA A 63 -1.44 -1.53 11.71
N LEU A 64 -1.31 -0.34 12.27
CA LEU A 64 -2.23 0.78 12.04
C LEU A 64 -1.47 2.04 11.62
N VAL A 65 -1.28 2.23 10.31
CA VAL A 65 -0.49 3.33 9.73
C VAL A 65 -0.79 3.53 8.24
N ALA A 66 -0.71 4.77 7.76
CA ALA A 66 -0.66 5.06 6.32
C ALA A 66 0.82 5.09 5.84
N ASN A 67 1.21 4.06 5.10
CA ASN A 67 2.54 3.93 4.51
C ASN A 67 2.59 4.57 3.12
N PHE A 68 3.68 5.27 2.82
CA PHE A 68 3.90 5.94 1.54
C PHE A 68 5.32 5.75 1.00
N PRO A 69 5.53 5.97 -0.33
CA PRO A 69 6.82 5.76 -0.98
C PRO A 69 7.98 6.60 -0.42
N TRP A 70 9.23 6.19 -0.65
CA TRP A 70 9.61 4.89 -1.20
C TRP A 70 9.50 3.77 -0.17
N ASP A 71 9.24 2.56 -0.64
CA ASP A 71 9.21 1.35 0.19
C ASP A 71 10.60 0.78 0.47
N GLY A 72 11.62 1.16 -0.29
CA GLY A 72 12.98 0.63 -0.17
C GLY A 72 14.08 1.64 -0.47
N THR A 73 15.31 1.25 -0.16
CA THR A 73 16.53 2.01 -0.51
C THR A 73 17.50 1.13 -1.28
N GLN A 74 18.33 1.72 -2.14
CA GLN A 74 19.31 0.98 -2.93
C GLN A 74 20.33 0.21 -2.08
N ASN A 75 20.70 0.73 -0.90
CA ASN A 75 21.68 0.10 -0.01
C ASN A 75 21.03 -0.86 1.03
N LYS A 76 19.72 -1.08 0.95
CA LYS A 76 18.94 -1.94 1.86
C LYS A 76 18.92 -1.52 3.33
N LYS A 77 19.33 -0.29 3.64
CA LYS A 77 19.26 0.23 5.01
C LYS A 77 17.93 0.94 5.24
N LYS A 78 17.50 0.88 6.50
CA LYS A 78 16.32 1.54 7.03
C LYS A 78 16.64 3.00 7.35
N TYR A 79 16.19 3.91 6.50
CA TYR A 79 16.21 5.36 6.72
C TYR A 79 15.17 6.02 5.82
N TYR A 80 14.78 7.25 6.16
CA TYR A 80 13.82 8.01 5.37
C TYR A 80 14.34 8.25 3.97
N PHE A 81 13.59 7.81 2.97
CA PHE A 81 13.98 7.96 1.57
C PHE A 81 12.81 8.53 0.76
N ALA A 82 12.88 9.84 0.55
CA ALA A 82 11.86 10.62 -0.15
C ALA A 82 11.79 10.24 -1.64
N CYS A 83 10.57 10.15 -2.15
CA CYS A 83 10.32 10.18 -3.59
C CYS A 83 10.24 11.63 -4.11
N PRO A 84 10.28 11.86 -5.43
CA PRO A 84 10.16 13.21 -5.99
C PRO A 84 8.91 13.96 -5.51
N ASP A 85 7.79 13.25 -5.33
CA ASP A 85 6.51 13.80 -4.86
C ASP A 85 6.24 13.53 -3.36
N ASP A 86 7.28 13.47 -2.53
CA ASP A 86 7.19 13.15 -1.09
C ASP A 86 6.17 14.01 -0.35
N GLU A 87 6.14 15.32 -0.61
CA GLU A 87 5.19 16.24 0.02
C GLU A 87 3.73 15.88 -0.30
N THR A 88 3.45 15.52 -1.57
CA THR A 88 2.12 15.09 -2.02
C THR A 88 1.71 13.79 -1.33
N PHE A 89 2.61 12.80 -1.27
CA PHE A 89 2.34 11.53 -0.61
C PHE A 89 2.11 11.69 0.89
N ARG A 90 2.94 12.49 1.57
CA ARG A 90 2.75 12.84 2.98
C ARG A 90 1.41 13.52 3.20
N TYR A 91 1.01 14.43 2.31
CA TYR A 91 -0.28 15.11 2.40
C TYR A 91 -1.45 14.11 2.27
N MET A 92 -1.42 13.23 1.28
CA MET A 92 -2.43 12.17 1.09
C MET A 92 -2.51 11.24 2.31
N ALA A 93 -1.35 10.78 2.81
CA ALA A 93 -1.28 9.92 3.99
C ALA A 93 -1.82 10.62 5.24
N ASN A 94 -1.49 11.91 5.42
CA ASN A 94 -2.01 12.72 6.51
C ASN A 94 -3.52 12.90 6.45
N ILE A 95 -4.10 13.13 5.26
CA ILE A 95 -5.56 13.19 5.10
C ILE A 95 -6.18 11.91 5.64
N TYR A 96 -5.67 10.75 5.24
CA TYR A 96 -6.24 9.48 5.70
C TYR A 96 -6.07 9.31 7.21
N SER A 97 -4.84 9.46 7.71
CA SER A 97 -4.51 9.25 9.13
C SER A 97 -5.27 10.19 10.06
N HIS A 98 -5.28 11.50 9.80
CA HIS A 98 -5.94 12.49 10.66
C HIS A 98 -7.46 12.31 10.73
N ASN A 99 -8.04 11.74 9.67
CA ASN A 99 -9.44 11.36 9.66
C ASN A 99 -9.66 10.04 10.40
N HIS A 100 -8.70 9.13 10.42
CA HIS A 100 -8.76 7.90 11.19
C HIS A 100 -8.31 8.09 12.65
N HIS A 101 -9.25 8.32 13.58
CA HIS A 101 -8.99 8.65 14.99
C HIS A 101 -7.83 7.88 15.65
N ASN A 102 -7.87 6.54 15.66
CA ASN A 102 -6.82 5.75 16.33
C ASN A 102 -5.46 5.81 15.62
N MET A 103 -5.45 6.00 14.30
CA MET A 103 -4.23 6.08 13.50
C MET A 103 -3.55 7.43 13.77
N SER A 104 -4.31 8.53 13.78
CA SER A 104 -3.81 9.88 14.10
C SER A 104 -3.15 9.99 15.48
N LEU A 105 -3.57 9.15 16.44
CA LEU A 105 -3.09 9.14 17.81
C LEU A 105 -1.95 8.13 18.04
N SER A 106 -1.47 7.48 16.98
CA SER A 106 -0.42 6.46 17.08
C SER A 106 0.84 7.00 17.76
N GLN A 107 1.34 6.24 18.73
CA GLN A 107 2.61 6.51 19.39
C GLN A 107 3.79 5.83 18.69
N GLU A 108 3.50 4.75 17.95
CA GLU A 108 4.50 4.03 17.15
C GLU A 108 4.84 4.79 15.87
N PHE A 109 3.82 5.36 15.23
CA PHE A 109 3.94 6.13 13.99
C PHE A 109 3.46 7.56 14.26
N PRO A 110 4.36 8.52 14.47
CA PRO A 110 3.99 9.92 14.64
C PRO A 110 3.08 10.38 13.49
N GLU A 111 1.98 11.08 13.83
CA GLU A 111 0.94 11.52 12.89
C GLU A 111 0.21 10.36 12.16
N GLY A 112 0.45 9.11 12.55
CA GLY A 112 -0.15 7.91 11.96
C GLY A 112 0.28 7.61 10.52
N ILE A 113 1.42 8.15 10.09
CA ILE A 113 1.98 7.94 8.75
C ILE A 113 3.42 7.42 8.83
N THR A 114 3.90 6.77 7.77
CA THR A 114 5.31 6.40 7.67
C THR A 114 5.80 6.30 6.22
N ASN A 115 7.05 6.69 5.99
CA ASN A 115 7.76 6.32 4.76
C ASN A 115 8.14 4.83 4.84
N GLY A 116 7.93 4.06 3.78
CA GLY A 116 8.12 2.60 3.82
C GLY A 116 9.56 2.16 4.06
N ALA A 117 10.52 2.81 3.38
CA ALA A 117 11.94 2.61 3.58
C ALA A 117 12.40 2.95 5.01
N TYR A 118 11.77 3.95 5.64
CA TYR A 118 11.99 4.29 7.03
C TYR A 118 11.40 3.28 8.01
N TRP A 119 10.31 2.58 7.66
CA TRP A 119 9.65 1.61 8.54
C TRP A 119 10.30 0.22 8.46
N TYR A 120 10.28 -0.40 7.29
CA TYR A 120 11.03 -1.60 6.97
C TYR A 120 11.17 -1.73 5.44
N PRO A 121 12.40 -1.70 4.90
CA PRO A 121 12.59 -1.77 3.46
C PRO A 121 12.00 -3.03 2.82
N ILE A 122 11.24 -2.86 1.74
CA ILE A 122 10.74 -3.95 0.88
C ILE A 122 11.08 -3.68 -0.58
N TYR A 123 11.02 -4.73 -1.40
CA TYR A 123 11.37 -4.67 -2.83
C TYR A 123 10.37 -5.48 -3.64
N GLY A 124 10.06 -4.98 -4.83
CA GLY A 124 9.02 -5.55 -5.70
C GLY A 124 7.61 -5.38 -5.16
N GLY A 125 7.38 -4.28 -4.43
CA GLY A 125 6.07 -3.90 -3.91
C GLY A 125 5.20 -3.25 -4.98
N MET A 126 3.88 -3.39 -4.84
CA MET A 126 2.91 -2.81 -5.77
C MET A 126 2.89 -1.28 -5.73
N GLN A 127 3.06 -0.70 -4.53
CA GLN A 127 3.00 0.74 -4.27
C GLN A 127 4.02 1.53 -5.10
N ASP A 128 5.30 1.19 -4.96
CA ASP A 128 6.37 1.86 -5.69
C ASP A 128 6.25 1.61 -7.20
N TRP A 129 5.84 0.40 -7.61
CA TRP A 129 5.62 0.07 -9.02
C TRP A 129 4.54 0.94 -9.65
N ASN A 130 3.41 1.15 -8.97
CA ASN A 130 2.30 1.99 -9.44
C ASN A 130 2.75 3.43 -9.69
N TYR A 131 3.55 4.00 -8.81
CA TYR A 131 4.06 5.36 -8.98
C TYR A 131 5.06 5.45 -10.14
N ILE A 132 5.98 4.50 -10.27
CA ILE A 132 7.04 4.53 -11.29
C ILE A 132 6.51 4.21 -12.69
N HIS A 133 5.65 3.20 -12.81
CA HIS A 133 5.28 2.61 -14.10
C HIS A 133 3.86 2.98 -14.55
N ALA A 134 2.92 3.13 -13.62
CA ALA A 134 1.53 3.46 -13.94
C ALA A 134 1.21 4.96 -13.77
N GLY A 135 2.12 5.76 -13.18
CA GLY A 135 1.86 7.16 -12.85
C GLY A 135 0.76 7.35 -11.81
N CYS A 136 0.48 6.31 -11.00
CA CYS A 136 -0.59 6.30 -10.00
C CYS A 136 -0.01 6.49 -8.60
N PHE A 137 -0.57 7.45 -7.86
CA PHE A 137 -0.17 7.73 -6.49
C PHE A 137 -0.82 6.73 -5.54
N GLU A 138 -0.14 5.62 -5.26
CA GLU A 138 -0.63 4.59 -4.34
C GLU A 138 -0.14 4.78 -2.91
N LEU A 139 -1.05 4.68 -1.94
CA LEU A 139 -0.72 4.48 -0.53
C LEU A 139 -0.88 3.01 -0.13
N THR A 140 -0.09 2.54 0.83
CA THR A 140 -0.36 1.27 1.53
C THR A 140 -0.97 1.58 2.90
N LEU A 141 -2.24 1.22 3.08
CA LEU A 141 -2.97 1.50 4.31
C LEU A 141 -3.02 0.23 5.16
N GLU A 142 -2.29 0.25 6.28
CA GLU A 142 -2.39 -0.77 7.32
C GLU A 142 -3.57 -0.38 8.23
N ILE A 143 -4.67 -1.14 8.14
CA ILE A 143 -5.97 -0.74 8.72
C ILE A 143 -6.30 -1.45 10.04
N SER A 144 -5.44 -2.36 10.50
CA SER A 144 -5.69 -3.20 11.66
C SER A 144 -4.44 -3.95 12.10
N ASP A 145 -4.15 -3.94 13.41
CA ASP A 145 -3.08 -4.78 13.99
C ASP A 145 -3.36 -6.28 13.85
N ASP A 146 -4.63 -6.66 13.90
CA ASP A 146 -5.06 -8.04 13.64
C ASP A 146 -5.26 -8.26 12.13
N LYS A 147 -4.56 -9.25 11.59
CA LYS A 147 -4.65 -9.67 10.19
C LYS A 147 -5.93 -10.43 9.88
N TRP A 148 -6.54 -11.07 10.88
CA TRP A 148 -7.72 -11.92 10.72
C TRP A 148 -8.75 -11.65 11.82
N PRO A 149 -9.29 -10.41 11.90
CA PRO A 149 -10.25 -10.04 12.94
C PRO A 149 -11.50 -10.92 12.88
N ASN A 150 -12.16 -11.07 14.01
CA ASN A 150 -13.43 -11.79 14.06
C ASN A 150 -14.48 -11.04 13.22
N ALA A 151 -15.40 -11.75 12.57
CA ALA A 151 -16.49 -11.16 11.79
C ALA A 151 -17.26 -10.07 12.55
N THR A 152 -17.44 -10.22 13.87
CA THR A 152 -18.09 -9.21 14.70
C THR A 152 -17.30 -7.89 14.78
N GLU A 153 -15.96 -7.96 14.76
CA GLU A 153 -15.06 -6.81 14.78
C GLU A 153 -14.93 -6.14 13.41
N VAL A 154 -15.05 -6.92 12.33
CA VAL A 154 -15.00 -6.41 10.95
C VAL A 154 -16.00 -5.27 10.75
N ARG A 155 -17.23 -5.39 11.29
CA ARG A 155 -18.25 -4.35 11.14
C ARG A 155 -17.84 -3.03 11.82
N PHE A 156 -17.30 -3.09 13.03
CA PHE A 156 -16.84 -1.90 13.74
C PHE A 156 -15.64 -1.25 13.05
N LYS A 157 -14.68 -2.07 12.58
CA LYS A 157 -13.53 -1.59 11.80
C LYS A 157 -13.95 -0.99 10.45
N PHE A 158 -14.96 -1.56 9.80
CA PHE A 158 -15.52 -1.04 8.57
C PHE A 158 -16.23 0.29 8.79
N GLU A 159 -17.17 0.39 9.73
CA GLU A 159 -17.89 1.65 10.01
C GLU A 159 -16.91 2.78 10.38
N SER A 160 -15.85 2.44 11.12
CA SER A 160 -14.76 3.36 11.45
C SER A 160 -13.71 3.58 10.35
N SER A 161 -13.80 2.93 9.18
CA SER A 161 -12.88 3.14 8.04
C SER A 161 -13.57 3.72 6.80
N SER A 162 -14.86 3.41 6.62
CA SER A 162 -15.63 3.72 5.40
C SER A 162 -15.83 5.21 5.15
N ILE A 163 -16.01 6.00 6.21
CA ILE A 163 -16.14 7.47 6.10
C ILE A 163 -14.82 8.07 5.62
N TRP A 164 -13.68 7.52 6.05
CA TRP A 164 -12.36 8.05 5.74
C TRP A 164 -11.88 7.65 4.34
N ILE A 165 -12.21 6.44 3.89
CA ILE A 165 -11.96 6.02 2.50
C ILE A 165 -12.73 6.90 1.52
N ALA A 166 -14.02 7.18 1.80
CA ALA A 166 -14.80 8.09 0.99
C ALA A 166 -14.22 9.52 0.97
N THR A 167 -13.69 9.97 2.11
CA THR A 167 -13.02 11.27 2.24
C THR A 167 -11.73 11.30 1.41
N LEU A 168 -10.88 10.28 1.50
CA LEU A 168 -9.66 10.15 0.69
C LEU A 168 -9.99 10.20 -0.81
N ILE A 169 -11.00 9.45 -1.26
CA ILE A 169 -11.45 9.45 -2.67
C ILE A 169 -11.90 10.85 -3.11
N ALA A 170 -12.67 11.56 -2.29
CA ALA A 170 -13.13 12.91 -2.60
C ALA A 170 -11.96 13.90 -2.74
N TYR A 171 -10.96 13.81 -1.87
CA TYR A 171 -9.78 14.70 -1.91
C TYR A 171 -8.82 14.36 -3.06
N MET A 172 -8.60 13.08 -3.36
CA MET A 172 -7.80 12.68 -4.51
C MET A 172 -8.40 13.22 -5.82
N ASN A 173 -9.72 13.29 -5.94
CA ASN A 173 -10.39 13.93 -7.09
C ASN A 173 -10.22 15.46 -7.15
N MET A 174 -9.91 16.13 -6.03
CA MET A 174 -9.73 17.58 -5.97
C MET A 174 -8.28 18.03 -6.20
N LEU A 175 -7.29 17.21 -5.84
CA LEU A 175 -5.87 17.56 -5.96
C LEU A 175 -5.33 17.40 -7.38
N ILE A 176 -6.09 16.74 -8.26
CA ILE A 176 -5.62 16.33 -9.58
C ILE A 176 -6.42 16.98 -10.72
N GLN A 177 -7.03 18.12 -10.43
CA GLN A 177 -7.58 19.07 -11.43
C GLN A 177 -6.73 20.33 -11.46
#